data_AF-A0A382Z0T4-F1
#
_entry.id   AF-A0A382Z0T4-F1
#
_cell.length_a   1.000
_cell.length_b   1.000
_cell.length_c   1.000
_cell.angle_alpha   90.00
_cell.angle_beta   90.00
_cell.angle_gamma   90.00
#
_symmetry.space_group_name_H-M   'P 1'
#
loop_
_entity.id
_entity.type
_entity.pdbx_description
1 polymer ?
#
loop_
_entity_poly.entity_id
_entity_poly.type
_entity_poly.pdbx_seq_one_letter_code
_entity_poly.pdbx_strand_id
1 'polypeptide(L)'
;MPTLFVERNNQYSVVCHTRVAEDCSENGGWCDSKEEAQDWVEEECWIFSGEGWLCLKCNAHFMRNLSQTRRDKGLDALLPNGWDDDLEVGIETP
;
A
#
# COMPACT_ATOMS: atom_id res chain seq x y z
N MET A 1 -0.42 3.67 -18.84
CA MET A 1 -1.01 3.70 -17.48
C MET A 1 -1.25 2.26 -17.06
N PRO A 2 -0.79 1.84 -15.88
CA PRO A 2 -1.13 0.51 -15.36
C PRO A 2 -2.65 0.40 -15.18
N THR A 3 -3.18 -0.79 -15.45
CA THR A 3 -4.61 -1.05 -15.32
C THR A 3 -4.96 -1.11 -13.83
N LEU A 4 -5.82 -0.21 -13.36
CA LEU A 4 -6.28 -0.17 -11.97
C LEU A 4 -7.14 -1.38 -11.58
N PHE A 5 -7.78 -2.01 -12.56
CA PHE A 5 -8.71 -3.11 -12.36
C PHE A 5 -8.33 -4.33 -13.20
N VAL A 6 -8.61 -5.51 -12.67
CA VAL A 6 -8.65 -6.77 -13.42
C VAL A 6 -10.10 -7.26 -13.50
N GLU A 7 -10.47 -7.88 -14.61
CA GLU A 7 -11.79 -8.47 -14.80
C GLU A 7 -11.67 -9.99 -14.97
N ARG A 8 -12.53 -10.75 -14.28
CA ARG A 8 -12.64 -12.20 -14.39
C ARG A 8 -14.06 -12.64 -14.09
N ASN A 9 -14.65 -13.48 -14.94
CA ASN A 9 -16.01 -14.01 -14.75
C ASN A 9 -17.05 -12.90 -14.51
N ASN A 10 -16.97 -11.79 -15.23
CA ASN A 10 -17.80 -10.59 -15.07
C ASN A 10 -17.69 -9.87 -13.71
N GLN A 11 -16.66 -10.20 -12.93
CA GLN A 11 -16.33 -9.50 -11.69
C GLN A 11 -15.05 -8.70 -11.86
N TYR A 12 -14.92 -7.64 -11.07
CA TYR A 12 -13.81 -6.70 -11.10
C TYR A 12 -13.07 -6.72 -9.77
N SER A 13 -11.77 -6.51 -9.82
CA SER A 13 -10.95 -6.34 -8.62
C SER A 13 -9.89 -5.28 -8.87
N VAL A 14 -9.58 -4.46 -7.86
CA VAL A 14 -8.49 -3.51 -7.92
C VAL A 14 -7.15 -4.23 -7.82
N VAL A 15 -6.20 -3.90 -8.69
CA VAL A 15 -4.87 -4.51 -8.71
C VAL A 15 -3.91 -3.71 -7.83
N CYS A 16 -3.16 -4.39 -6.97
CA CYS A 16 -2.08 -3.74 -6.22
C CYS A 16 -0.98 -3.27 -7.19
N HIS A 17 -0.66 -1.98 -7.14
CA HIS A 17 0.11 -1.29 -8.18
C HIS A 17 1.57 -1.77 -8.32
N THR A 18 2.25 -2.06 -7.20
CA THR A 18 3.72 -2.23 -7.22
C THR A 18 4.21 -3.64 -6.87
N ARG A 19 3.42 -4.41 -6.11
CA ARG A 19 3.71 -5.80 -5.71
C ARG A 19 5.13 -6.00 -5.14
N VAL A 20 5.55 -5.12 -4.24
CA VAL A 20 6.90 -5.11 -3.67
C VAL A 20 7.06 -5.99 -2.42
N ALA A 21 5.97 -6.33 -1.75
CA ALA A 21 5.99 -7.26 -0.61
C ALA A 21 5.77 -8.71 -1.09
N GLU A 22 6.46 -9.66 -0.47
CA GLU A 22 6.29 -11.11 -0.77
C GLU A 22 4.87 -11.60 -0.49
N ASP A 23 4.21 -11.03 0.54
CA ASP A 23 2.84 -11.32 0.93
C ASP A 23 1.82 -10.33 0.36
N CYS A 24 2.11 -9.74 -0.80
CA CYS A 24 1.20 -8.85 -1.51
C CYS A 24 -0.14 -9.56 -1.82
N SER A 25 -1.27 -8.90 -1.53
CA SER A 25 -2.61 -9.38 -1.88
C SER A 25 -2.84 -9.57 -3.38
N GLU A 26 -2.00 -8.97 -4.23
CA GLU A 26 -2.08 -8.88 -5.70
C GLU A 26 -3.33 -8.17 -6.24
N ASN A 27 -4.51 -8.55 -5.78
CA ASN A 27 -5.81 -7.99 -6.10
C ASN A 27 -6.63 -7.80 -4.80
N GLY A 28 -7.58 -6.88 -4.81
CA GLY A 28 -8.56 -6.71 -3.73
C GLY A 28 -9.70 -7.73 -3.81
N GLY A 29 -10.84 -7.38 -3.21
CA GLY A 29 -12.09 -8.12 -3.37
C GLY A 29 -12.53 -8.23 -4.84
N TRP A 30 -13.22 -9.32 -5.18
CA TRP A 30 -13.88 -9.47 -6.48
C TRP A 30 -15.34 -9.05 -6.34
N CYS A 31 -15.71 -7.99 -7.06
CA CYS A 31 -16.99 -7.30 -6.94
C CYS A 31 -17.70 -7.25 -8.29
N ASP A 32 -19.01 -6.98 -8.29
CA ASP A 32 -19.81 -7.03 -9.51
C ASP A 32 -19.65 -5.75 -10.37
N SER A 33 -19.04 -4.71 -9.80
CA SER A 33 -18.71 -3.46 -10.49
C SER A 33 -17.33 -2.93 -10.11
N LYS A 34 -16.79 -2.02 -10.93
CA LYS A 34 -15.54 -1.32 -10.62
C LYS A 34 -15.68 -0.34 -9.45
N GLU A 35 -16.86 0.26 -9.29
CA GLU A 35 -17.16 1.17 -8.17
C GLU A 35 -17.09 0.40 -6.85
N GLU A 36 -17.81 -0.72 -6.76
CA GLU A 36 -17.78 -1.59 -5.58
C GLU A 36 -16.38 -2.17 -5.30
N ALA A 37 -15.62 -2.53 -6.34
CA ALA A 37 -14.24 -2.97 -6.17
C ALA A 37 -13.32 -1.86 -5.63
N GLN A 38 -13.62 -0.60 -5.93
CA GLN A 38 -12.89 0.54 -5.38
C GLN A 38 -13.32 0.83 -3.94
N ASP A 39 -14.62 0.84 -3.67
CA ASP A 39 -15.16 0.98 -2.30
C ASP A 39 -14.55 -0.07 -1.37
N TRP A 40 -14.42 -1.31 -1.84
CA TRP A 40 -13.80 -2.39 -1.07
C TRP A 40 -12.35 -2.08 -0.68
N VAL A 41 -11.51 -1.55 -1.58
CA VAL A 41 -10.11 -1.23 -1.22
C VAL A 41 -10.02 -0.01 -0.31
N GLU A 42 -10.99 0.91 -0.39
CA GLU A 42 -11.12 2.03 0.54
C GLU A 42 -11.51 1.53 1.95
N GLU A 43 -12.48 0.61 2.05
CA GLU A 43 -12.89 -0.04 3.30
C GLU A 43 -11.74 -0.87 3.93
N GLU A 44 -10.99 -1.59 3.11
CA GLU A 44 -9.80 -2.36 3.53
C GLU A 44 -8.54 -1.50 3.69
N CYS A 45 -8.70 -0.17 3.66
CA CYS A 45 -7.67 0.81 3.96
C CYS A 45 -6.41 0.69 3.07
N TRP A 46 -6.57 0.29 1.80
CA TRP A 46 -5.49 0.38 0.84
C TRP A 46 -5.11 1.85 0.61
N ILE A 47 -3.86 2.11 0.27
CA ILE A 47 -3.33 3.47 0.12
C ILE A 47 -3.28 3.85 -1.35
N PHE A 48 -3.95 4.96 -1.72
CA PHE A 48 -3.83 5.51 -3.06
C PHE A 48 -2.58 6.40 -3.18
N SER A 49 -1.63 5.97 -4.00
CA SER A 49 -0.33 6.65 -4.21
C SER A 49 -0.40 7.85 -5.17
N GLY A 50 -1.54 8.11 -5.79
CA GLY A 50 -1.68 9.01 -6.93
C GLY A 50 -1.53 8.30 -8.28
N GLU A 51 -0.79 7.20 -8.34
CA GLU A 51 -0.59 6.38 -9.55
C GLU A 51 -1.37 5.06 -9.52
N GLY A 52 -1.77 4.62 -8.33
CA GLY A 52 -2.54 3.41 -8.11
C GLY A 52 -2.68 3.04 -6.63
N TRP A 53 -3.45 1.99 -6.37
CA TRP A 53 -3.69 1.49 -5.02
C TRP A 53 -2.60 0.52 -4.55
N LEU A 54 -2.23 0.65 -3.28
CA LEU A 54 -1.28 -0.22 -2.59
C LEU A 54 -1.98 -0.97 -1.47
N CYS A 55 -1.88 -2.29 -1.47
CA CYS A 55 -2.28 -3.06 -0.29
C CYS A 55 -1.41 -2.70 0.91
N LEU A 56 -1.94 -2.90 2.12
CA LEU A 56 -1.26 -2.55 3.38
C LEU A 56 0.14 -3.16 3.48
N LYS A 57 0.34 -4.37 2.94
CA LYS A 57 1.65 -5.05 2.93
C LYS A 57 2.69 -4.34 2.07
N CYS A 58 2.30 -3.97 0.84
CA CYS A 58 3.19 -3.22 -0.04
C CYS A 58 3.45 -1.81 0.49
N ASN A 59 2.43 -1.15 1.07
CA ASN A 59 2.63 0.15 1.71
C ASN A 59 3.62 0.07 2.88
N ALA A 60 3.46 -0.90 3.78
CA ALA A 60 4.39 -1.10 4.89
C ALA A 60 5.82 -1.38 4.41
N HIS A 61 5.97 -2.18 3.34
CA HIS A 61 7.28 -2.42 2.73
C HIS A 61 7.90 -1.11 2.19
N PHE A 62 7.13 -0.23 1.57
CA PHE A 62 7.61 1.08 1.14
C PHE A 62 8.04 1.95 2.32
N MET A 63 7.21 2.03 3.37
CA MET A 63 7.50 2.87 4.53
C MET A 63 8.78 2.40 5.24
N ARG A 64 8.97 1.09 5.42
CA ARG A 64 10.21 0.52 5.99
C ARG A 64 11.44 0.88 5.15
N ASN A 65 11.36 0.75 3.83
CA ASN A 65 12.48 1.12 2.95
C ASN A 65 12.76 2.62 2.96
N LEU A 66 11.72 3.46 3.06
CA LEU A 66 11.88 4.91 3.18
C LEU A 66 12.59 5.28 4.49
N SER A 67 12.20 4.68 5.61
CA SER A 67 12.86 4.86 6.91
C SER A 67 14.33 4.44 6.85
N GLN A 68 14.63 3.27 6.27
CA GLN A 68 16.01 2.82 6.09
C GLN A 68 16.82 3.78 5.21
N THR A 69 16.24 4.25 4.11
CA THR A 69 16.91 5.20 3.20
C THR A 69 17.23 6.54 3.90
N ARG A 70 16.38 6.99 4.82
CA ARG A 70 16.63 8.22 5.61
C ARG A 70 17.80 8.04 6.57
N ARG A 71 17.82 6.92 7.30
CA ARG A 71 18.95 6.49 8.16
C ARG A 71 20.26 6.46 7.38
N ASP A 72 20.27 5.76 6.24
CA ASP A 72 21.46 5.59 5.40
C ASP A 72 21.99 6.93 4.85
N LYS A 73 21.11 7.90 4.65
CA LYS A 73 21.46 9.25 4.20
C LYS A 73 21.75 10.24 5.34
N GLY A 74 21.67 9.81 6.60
CA GLY A 74 21.85 10.66 7.77
C GLY A 74 20.81 11.78 7.88
N LEU A 75 19.61 11.58 7.30
CA LEU A 75 18.53 12.57 7.27
C LEU A 75 17.69 12.57 8.55
N ASP A 76 17.88 11.58 9.44
CA ASP A 76 17.18 11.50 10.72
C ASP A 76 17.46 12.72 11.60
N ALA A 77 18.65 13.33 11.48
CA ALA A 77 18.99 14.57 12.19
C ALA A 77 18.15 15.80 11.76
N LEU A 78 17.40 15.69 10.65
CA LEU A 78 16.45 16.72 10.20
C LEU A 78 15.04 16.48 10.73
N LEU A 79 14.78 15.33 11.36
CA LEU A 79 13.51 15.07 12.01
C LEU A 79 13.47 15.81 13.36
N PRO A 80 12.34 16.46 13.69
CA PRO A 80 12.10 16.94 15.04
C PRO A 80 12.28 15.80 16.04
N ASN A 81 12.92 16.09 17.17
CA ASN A 81 13.11 15.11 18.25
C ASN A 81 11.80 14.38 18.56
N GLY A 82 11.77 13.06 18.40
CA GLY A 82 10.61 12.21 18.70
C GLY A 82 9.78 11.74 17.48
N TRP A 83 10.20 12.02 16.24
CA TRP A 83 9.56 11.48 15.02
C TRP A 83 10.31 10.28 14.40
N ASP A 84 11.39 9.82 15.03
CA ASP A 84 12.16 8.65 14.57
C ASP A 84 11.35 7.35 14.68
N ASP A 85 10.43 7.25 15.64
CA ASP A 85 9.62 6.05 15.89
C ASP A 85 8.34 6.00 15.02
N ASP A 86 7.84 7.14 14.54
CA ASP A 86 6.48 7.28 13.98
C ASP A 86 6.32 6.73 12.54
N LEU A 87 7.41 6.30 11.90
CA LEU A 87 7.37 5.65 10.58
C LEU A 87 7.45 4.12 10.66
N GLU A 88 7.70 3.56 11.86
CA GLU A 88 7.68 2.12 12.10
C GLU A 88 6.31 1.62 12.59
N VAL A 89 5.48 2.52 13.14
CA VAL A 89 4.21 2.14 13.77
C VAL A 89 3.07 2.17 12.76
N GLY A 90 2.50 0.99 12.51
CA GLY A 90 1.26 0.88 11.73
C GLY A 90 0.81 -0.55 11.49
N ILE A 91 1.70 -1.54 11.59
CA ILE A 91 1.31 -2.95 11.55
C ILE A 91 2.18 -3.74 12.54
N GLU A 92 1.77 -3.77 13.80
CA GLU A 92 2.10 -4.90 14.67
C GLU A 92 1.30 -6.10 14.16
N THR A 93 1.94 -7.01 13.42
CA THR A 93 1.37 -8.35 13.20
C THR A 93 1.62 -9.23 14.44
N PRO A 94 0.67 -10.10 14.84
CA PRO A 94 0.83 -11.04 15.95
C PRO A 94 2.05 -11.96 15.83
#